data_AF-G3IU61-F1
#
_entry.id   AF-G3IU61-F1
#
_cell.length_a   1.000
_cell.length_b   1.000
_cell.length_c   1.000
_cell.angle_alpha   90.00
_cell.angle_beta   90.00
_cell.angle_gamma   90.00
#
_symmetry.space_group_name_H-M   'P 1'
#
loop_
_entity.id
_entity.type
_entity.pdbx_description
1 polymer ?
#
loop_
_entity_poly.entity_id
_entity_poly.type
_entity_poly.pdbx_seq_one_letter_code
_entity_poly.pdbx_strand_id
1 'polypeptide(L)'
;MKKISDNPATDRQKVSITERNLLVAHGQSKKLADMRKKLQPDFPVEAGALPGKQLSAGLKPEVATELNKARKLIDDRINEIMRSFPEGKKNRLFSLRFGSVDALKTMNIKAAFKTLGIDDNLVKMKLIAALDFQVKDVKAH
;
A
#
# COMPACT_ATOMS: atom_id res chain seq x y z
N MET A 1 28.31 65.55 27.01
CA MET A 1 27.22 64.54 27.14
C MET A 1 26.09 64.90 26.19
N LYS A 2 25.85 64.13 25.12
CA LYS A 2 24.51 63.86 24.53
C LYS A 2 24.62 62.54 23.75
N LYS A 3 23.95 61.48 24.23
CA LYS A 3 23.81 60.22 23.49
C LYS A 3 22.55 60.35 22.65
N ILE A 4 22.66 60.10 21.35
CA ILE A 4 21.51 59.95 20.46
C ILE A 4 21.41 58.46 20.17
N SER A 5 20.37 57.87 20.74
CA SER A 5 19.97 56.49 20.53
C SER A 5 18.88 56.50 19.47
N ASP A 6 19.25 56.27 18.21
CA ASP A 6 18.27 56.03 17.15
C ASP A 6 18.23 54.54 16.87
N ASN A 7 17.25 53.88 17.49
CA ASN A 7 16.84 52.53 17.12
C ASN A 7 15.53 52.67 16.31
N PRO A 8 15.52 52.45 14.99
CA PRO A 8 14.30 52.56 14.21
C PRO A 8 13.42 51.34 14.47
N ALA A 9 12.45 51.50 15.37
CA ALA A 9 11.32 50.59 15.51
C ALA A 9 10.25 50.94 14.47
N THR A 10 10.08 50.11 13.45
CA THR A 10 8.95 50.19 12.49
C THR A 10 8.87 48.88 11.72
N ASP A 11 7.75 48.23 11.45
CA ASP A 11 6.40 48.17 12.00
C ASP A 11 5.88 46.85 11.42
N ARG A 12 5.64 45.83 12.25
CA ARG A 12 5.22 44.52 11.75
C ARG A 12 3.74 44.60 11.43
N GLN A 13 3.41 44.69 10.15
CA GLN A 13 2.05 44.60 9.62
C GLN A 13 1.35 43.35 10.18
N LYS A 14 0.33 43.55 11.01
CA LYS A 14 -0.52 42.47 11.51
C LYS A 14 -1.50 42.08 10.40
N VAL A 15 -1.22 40.97 9.74
CA VAL A 15 -2.15 40.34 8.80
C VAL A 15 -3.13 39.48 9.60
N SER A 16 -4.40 39.86 9.61
CA SER A 16 -5.48 39.01 10.14
C SER A 16 -5.96 38.07 9.05
N ILE A 17 -5.74 36.76 9.24
CA ILE A 17 -6.27 35.73 8.36
C ILE A 17 -7.66 35.37 8.86
N THR A 18 -8.69 35.73 8.09
CA THR A 18 -10.06 35.31 8.38
C THR A 18 -10.31 33.97 7.71
N GLU A 19 -10.15 32.89 8.47
CA GLU A 19 -10.47 31.54 8.01
C GLU A 19 -11.98 31.40 7.86
N ARG A 20 -12.46 31.24 6.62
CA ARG A 20 -13.86 30.89 6.36
C ARG A 20 -14.03 29.40 6.61
N ASN A 21 -14.59 29.03 7.76
CA ASN A 21 -15.05 27.68 8.02
C ASN A 21 -15.92 27.20 6.85
N LEU A 22 -15.67 25.99 6.34
CA LEU A 22 -16.47 25.36 5.28
C LEU A 22 -17.95 25.28 5.74
N LEU A 23 -18.74 26.26 5.32
CA LEU A 23 -20.17 26.42 5.58
C LEU A 23 -21.01 25.47 4.70
N VAL A 24 -20.57 24.23 4.55
CA VAL A 24 -21.42 23.18 3.99
C VAL A 24 -21.19 21.94 4.83
N ALA A 25 -22.12 21.68 5.75
CA ALA A 25 -22.23 20.39 6.40
C ALA A 25 -22.27 19.29 5.32
N HIS A 26 -21.41 18.27 5.46
CA HIS A 26 -21.38 17.11 4.58
C HIS A 26 -22.76 16.43 4.58
N GLY A 27 -23.62 16.77 3.61
CA GLY A 27 -24.95 16.15 3.48
C GLY A 27 -26.02 16.99 2.78
N GLN A 28 -25.86 18.31 2.65
CA GLN A 28 -26.96 19.18 2.17
C GLN A 28 -26.84 19.58 0.68
N SER A 29 -25.73 19.26 0.01
CA SER A 29 -25.58 19.60 -1.42
C SER A 29 -26.29 18.57 -2.31
N LYS A 30 -27.52 18.91 -2.71
CA LYS A 30 -28.34 18.13 -3.67
C LYS A 30 -27.58 17.81 -4.96
N LYS A 31 -26.75 18.76 -5.43
CA LYS A 31 -25.92 18.60 -6.63
C LYS A 31 -24.83 17.54 -6.46
N LEU A 32 -24.21 17.46 -5.27
CA LEU A 32 -23.23 16.39 -4.96
C LEU A 32 -23.91 15.03 -4.76
N ALA A 33 -25.11 15.01 -4.17
CA ALA A 33 -25.90 13.79 -4.00
C ALA A 33 -26.30 13.17 -5.35
N ASP A 34 -26.72 13.99 -6.32
CA ASP A 34 -27.06 13.52 -7.67
C ASP A 34 -25.83 13.02 -8.44
N MET A 35 -24.65 13.65 -8.26
CA MET A 35 -23.41 13.11 -8.83
C MET A 35 -23.00 11.77 -8.20
N ARG A 36 -23.16 11.62 -6.88
CA ARG A 36 -22.91 10.32 -6.21
C ARG A 36 -23.83 9.23 -6.74
N LYS A 37 -25.12 9.53 -6.94
CA LYS A 37 -26.06 8.58 -7.56
C LYS A 37 -25.68 8.22 -8.99
N LYS A 38 -25.21 9.18 -9.79
CA LYS A 38 -24.76 8.90 -11.17
C LYS A 38 -23.45 8.10 -11.24
N LEU A 39 -22.63 8.16 -10.18
CA LEU A 39 -21.36 7.45 -10.09
C LEU A 39 -21.44 6.10 -9.35
N GLN A 40 -22.58 5.77 -8.75
CA GLN A 40 -22.83 4.44 -8.21
C GLN A 40 -23.46 3.57 -9.30
N PRO A 41 -22.74 2.60 -9.87
CA PRO A 41 -23.38 1.57 -10.68
C PRO A 41 -24.24 0.67 -9.78
N ASP A 42 -25.43 0.31 -10.26
CA ASP A 42 -26.41 -0.59 -9.62
C ASP A 42 -25.89 -2.03 -9.51
N PHE A 43 -24.83 -2.24 -8.74
CA PHE A 43 -24.45 -3.57 -8.29
C PHE A 43 -24.53 -3.60 -6.77
N PRO A 44 -25.29 -4.54 -6.19
CA PRO A 44 -25.17 -4.83 -4.77
C PRO A 44 -23.72 -5.29 -4.57
N VAL A 45 -22.90 -4.45 -3.94
CA VAL A 45 -21.66 -4.91 -3.34
C VAL A 45 -22.10 -5.67 -2.09
N GLU A 46 -22.54 -6.91 -2.31
CA GLU A 46 -22.32 -7.94 -1.32
C GLU A 46 -20.84 -7.82 -0.95
N ALA A 47 -20.54 -7.73 0.35
CA ALA A 47 -19.19 -7.82 0.86
C ALA A 47 -18.69 -9.25 0.62
N GLY A 48 -18.52 -9.60 -0.65
CA GLY A 48 -17.83 -10.77 -1.10
C GLY A 48 -16.40 -10.60 -0.61
N ALA A 49 -16.06 -11.38 0.41
CA ALA A 49 -14.70 -11.70 0.73
C ALA A 49 -13.93 -11.81 -0.61
N LEU A 50 -12.86 -11.02 -0.73
CA LEU A 50 -11.92 -11.07 -1.84
C LEU A 50 -11.83 -12.52 -2.33
N PRO A 51 -12.04 -12.82 -3.62
CA PRO A 51 -11.87 -14.18 -4.08
C PRO A 51 -10.42 -14.51 -3.79
N GLY A 52 -10.21 -15.27 -2.71
CA GLY A 52 -8.96 -15.95 -2.46
C GLY A 52 -8.81 -16.81 -3.67
N LYS A 53 -8.09 -16.30 -4.67
CA LYS A 53 -7.79 -16.98 -5.91
C LYS A 53 -7.12 -18.26 -5.45
N GLN A 54 -7.90 -19.35 -5.39
CA GLN A 54 -7.42 -20.68 -5.02
C GLN A 54 -6.55 -21.12 -6.19
N LEU A 55 -5.32 -20.62 -6.19
CA LEU A 55 -4.28 -20.86 -7.19
C LEU A 55 -3.66 -22.25 -6.99
N SER A 56 -4.50 -23.26 -6.73
CA SER A 56 -4.04 -24.59 -6.34
C SER A 56 -4.99 -25.69 -6.78
N ALA A 57 -5.58 -25.59 -7.96
CA ALA A 57 -6.19 -26.75 -8.59
C ALA A 57 -5.06 -27.72 -8.98
N GLY A 58 -4.71 -28.65 -8.08
CA GLY A 58 -3.70 -29.69 -8.31
C GLY A 58 -2.50 -29.72 -7.35
N LEU A 59 -2.35 -28.74 -6.44
CA LEU A 59 -1.29 -28.77 -5.42
C LEU A 59 -1.76 -29.49 -4.16
N LYS A 60 -0.84 -30.24 -3.52
CA LYS A 60 -1.10 -30.84 -2.20
C LYS A 60 -1.57 -29.75 -1.22
N PRO A 61 -2.57 -30.03 -0.37
CA PRO A 61 -3.16 -29.01 0.52
C PRO A 61 -2.12 -28.40 1.48
N GLU A 62 -1.15 -29.19 1.91
CA GLU A 62 -0.03 -28.71 2.74
C GLU A 62 0.85 -27.68 2.00
N VAL A 63 1.10 -27.88 0.70
CA VAL A 63 1.90 -26.94 -0.11
C VAL A 63 1.10 -25.66 -0.36
N ALA A 64 -0.19 -25.78 -0.67
CA ALA A 64 -1.06 -24.62 -0.90
C ALA A 64 -1.20 -23.73 0.36
N THR A 65 -1.31 -24.33 1.54
CA THR A 65 -1.38 -23.58 2.81
C THR A 65 -0.08 -22.85 3.12
N GLU A 66 1.08 -23.51 2.98
CA GLU A 66 2.39 -22.88 3.17
C GLU A 66 2.67 -21.78 2.14
N LEU A 67 2.25 -21.96 0.89
CA LEU A 67 2.38 -20.95 -0.16
C LEU A 67 1.54 -19.70 0.19
N ASN A 68 0.30 -19.89 0.64
CA ASN A 68 -0.53 -18.78 1.07
C ASN A 68 0.05 -18.04 2.29
N LYS A 69 0.67 -18.75 3.24
CA LYS A 69 1.41 -18.11 4.34
C LYS A 69 2.58 -17.28 3.80
N ALA A 70 3.38 -17.83 2.91
CA ALA A 70 4.51 -17.12 2.31
C ALA A 70 4.08 -15.86 1.56
N ARG A 71 2.97 -15.92 0.80
CA ARG A 71 2.39 -14.74 0.14
C ARG A 71 2.03 -13.64 1.13
N LYS A 72 1.32 -13.99 2.20
CA LYS A 72 0.96 -13.03 3.25
C LYS A 72 2.19 -12.39 3.87
N LEU A 73 3.20 -13.17 4.22
CA LEU A 73 4.45 -12.64 4.78
C LEU A 73 5.16 -11.66 3.84
N ILE A 74 5.20 -11.97 2.54
CA ILE A 74 5.76 -11.08 1.52
C ILE A 74 4.96 -9.78 1.45
N ASP A 75 3.64 -9.86 1.32
CA ASP A 75 2.78 -8.68 1.21
C ASP A 75 2.84 -7.82 2.49
N ASP A 76 2.83 -8.44 3.66
CA ASP A 76 2.95 -7.76 4.95
C ASP A 76 4.28 -7.02 5.08
N ARG A 77 5.39 -7.67 4.68
CA ARG A 77 6.72 -7.04 4.70
C ARG A 77 6.83 -5.89 3.71
N ILE A 78 6.26 -6.03 2.51
CA ILE A 78 6.20 -4.94 1.53
C ILE A 78 5.42 -3.76 2.12
N ASN A 79 4.26 -4.01 2.73
CA ASN A 79 3.44 -2.99 3.34
C ASN A 79 4.15 -2.30 4.51
N GLU A 80 4.86 -3.05 5.35
CA GLU A 80 5.67 -2.51 6.44
C GLU A 80 6.76 -1.57 5.92
N ILE A 81 7.53 -2.01 4.92
CA ILE A 81 8.55 -1.18 4.28
C ILE A 81 7.91 0.06 3.65
N MET A 82 6.80 -0.09 2.93
CA MET A 82 6.12 1.04 2.29
C MET A 82 5.54 2.05 3.28
N ARG A 83 5.13 1.62 4.47
CA ARG A 83 4.67 2.52 5.54
C ARG A 83 5.79 3.39 6.09
N SER A 84 7.04 2.92 6.07
CA SER A 84 8.20 3.70 6.50
C SER A 84 8.55 4.86 5.54
N PHE A 85 8.04 4.83 4.31
CA PHE A 85 8.32 5.84 3.29
C PHE A 85 7.29 6.98 3.26
N PRO A 86 7.72 8.21 2.92
CA PRO A 86 6.81 9.34 2.78
C PRO A 86 5.79 9.13 1.65
N GLU A 87 4.58 9.63 1.87
CA GLU A 87 3.50 9.57 0.88
C GLU A 87 3.90 10.24 -0.44
N GLY A 88 3.49 9.63 -1.56
CA GLY A 88 3.88 10.07 -2.91
C GLY A 88 5.25 9.59 -3.40
N LYS A 89 6.14 9.08 -2.52
CA LYS A 89 7.46 8.52 -2.93
C LYS A 89 7.64 7.04 -2.63
N LYS A 90 6.66 6.38 -1.99
CA LYS A 90 6.71 4.97 -1.58
C LYS A 90 7.20 4.03 -2.69
N ASN A 91 6.56 4.05 -3.85
CA ASN A 91 6.91 3.16 -4.96
C ASN A 91 8.32 3.42 -5.51
N ARG A 92 8.76 4.68 -5.58
CA ARG A 92 10.07 5.06 -6.11
C ARG A 92 11.21 4.66 -5.16
N LEU A 93 11.00 4.85 -3.86
CA LEU A 93 12.00 4.47 -2.85
C LEU A 93 12.07 2.94 -2.70
N PHE A 94 10.92 2.27 -2.75
CA PHE A 94 10.87 0.82 -2.77
C PHE A 94 11.59 0.26 -3.99
N SER A 95 11.31 0.77 -5.19
CA SER A 95 11.90 0.27 -6.43
C SER A 95 13.41 0.46 -6.52
N LEU A 96 13.96 1.48 -5.86
CA LEU A 96 15.40 1.71 -5.81
C LEU A 96 16.16 0.58 -5.10
N ARG A 97 15.60 0.01 -4.03
CA ARG A 97 16.29 -1.00 -3.21
C ARG A 97 15.90 -2.43 -3.51
N PHE A 98 14.63 -2.65 -3.87
CA PHE A 98 14.02 -3.97 -4.01
C PHE A 98 13.53 -4.26 -5.43
N GLY A 99 13.50 -3.26 -6.31
CA GLY A 99 12.88 -3.37 -7.64
C GLY A 99 11.36 -3.17 -7.61
N SER A 100 10.71 -3.34 -8.77
CA SER A 100 9.25 -3.21 -8.86
C SER A 100 8.55 -4.29 -8.02
N VAL A 101 7.41 -3.93 -7.41
CA VAL A 101 6.54 -4.90 -6.72
C VAL A 101 6.11 -6.01 -7.67
N ASP A 102 5.87 -5.70 -8.95
CA ASP A 102 5.50 -6.70 -9.95
C ASP A 102 6.65 -7.67 -10.23
N ALA A 103 7.89 -7.15 -10.31
CA ALA A 103 9.07 -8.00 -10.49
C ALA A 103 9.20 -8.99 -9.32
N LEU A 104 8.99 -8.51 -8.08
CA LEU A 104 9.01 -9.36 -6.89
C LEU A 104 7.96 -10.48 -6.94
N LYS A 105 6.78 -10.20 -7.50
CA LYS A 105 5.68 -11.16 -7.68
C LYS A 105 5.87 -12.11 -8.86
N THR A 106 6.90 -11.92 -9.67
CA THR A 106 7.30 -12.86 -10.73
C THR A 106 8.46 -13.77 -10.32
N MET A 107 9.14 -13.46 -9.22
CA MET A 107 10.23 -14.28 -8.70
C MET A 107 9.71 -15.50 -7.94
N ASN A 108 10.59 -16.49 -7.81
CA ASN A 108 10.36 -17.59 -6.89
C ASN A 108 10.33 -17.08 -5.44
N ILE A 109 9.60 -17.81 -4.58
CA ILE A 109 9.38 -17.40 -3.18
C ILE A 109 10.71 -17.24 -2.44
N LYS A 110 11.70 -18.09 -2.71
CA LYS A 110 13.02 -18.02 -2.06
C LYS A 110 13.78 -16.73 -2.40
N ALA A 111 13.75 -16.29 -3.66
CA ALA A 111 14.40 -15.05 -4.08
C ALA A 111 13.65 -13.84 -3.52
N ALA A 112 12.31 -13.88 -3.47
CA ALA A 112 11.52 -12.83 -2.85
C ALA A 112 11.85 -12.67 -1.35
N PHE A 113 11.94 -13.77 -0.60
CA PHE A 113 12.34 -13.77 0.82
C PHE A 113 13.73 -13.17 1.02
N LYS A 114 14.71 -13.59 0.22
CA LYS A 114 16.07 -13.03 0.26
C LYS A 114 16.11 -11.54 -0.05
N THR A 115 15.31 -11.09 -1.01
CA THR A 115 15.29 -9.69 -1.44
C THR A 115 14.68 -8.80 -0.35
N LEU A 116 13.63 -9.28 0.32
CA LEU A 116 12.94 -8.59 1.41
C LEU A 116 13.59 -8.78 2.79
N GLY A 117 14.58 -9.67 2.90
CA GLY A 117 15.24 -10.02 4.16
C GLY A 117 14.30 -10.69 5.15
N ILE A 118 13.43 -11.58 4.68
CA ILE A 118 12.50 -12.35 5.52
C ILE A 118 13.18 -13.67 5.91
N ASP A 119 13.00 -14.10 7.16
CA ASP A 119 13.54 -15.36 7.64
C ASP A 119 12.86 -16.57 6.99
N ASP A 120 13.68 -17.47 6.43
CA ASP A 120 13.24 -18.69 5.76
C ASP A 120 12.54 -19.69 6.72
N ASN A 121 12.70 -19.51 8.04
CA ASN A 121 12.13 -20.38 9.08
C ASN A 121 10.62 -20.15 9.32
N LEU A 122 10.07 -19.04 8.81
CA LEU A 122 8.65 -18.68 9.02
C LEU A 122 7.67 -19.56 8.22
N VAL A 123 8.19 -20.28 7.23
CA VAL A 123 7.43 -21.17 6.34
C VAL A 123 8.25 -22.41 6.07
N LYS A 124 7.60 -23.48 5.64
CA LYS A 124 8.31 -24.70 5.20
C LYS A 124 8.97 -24.45 3.84
N MET A 125 10.07 -23.69 3.81
CA MET A 125 10.74 -23.24 2.59
C MET A 125 11.17 -24.41 1.69
N LYS A 126 11.47 -25.59 2.26
CA LYS A 126 11.75 -26.82 1.50
C LYS A 126 10.61 -27.23 0.55
N LEU A 127 9.36 -26.91 0.87
CA LEU A 127 8.18 -27.28 0.09
C LEU A 127 7.83 -26.26 -1.00
N ILE A 128 8.21 -25.00 -0.82
CA ILE A 128 7.71 -23.88 -1.62
C ILE A 128 8.81 -23.06 -2.30
N ALA A 129 10.09 -23.34 -2.04
CA ALA A 129 11.22 -22.53 -2.54
C ALA A 129 11.28 -22.40 -4.07
N ALA A 130 10.87 -23.44 -4.80
CA ALA A 130 10.88 -23.48 -6.26
C ALA A 130 9.57 -22.98 -6.88
N LEU A 131 8.56 -22.65 -6.07
CA LEU A 131 7.27 -22.19 -6.56
C LEU A 131 7.30 -20.68 -6.80
N ASP A 132 6.60 -20.27 -7.86
CA ASP A 132 6.38 -18.88 -8.18
C ASP A 132 5.27 -18.28 -7.31
N PHE A 133 5.39 -16.97 -7.05
CA PHE A 133 4.42 -16.24 -6.24
C PHE A 133 3.02 -16.31 -6.84
N GLN A 134 2.89 -16.22 -8.17
CA GLN A 134 1.67 -16.64 -8.88
C GLN A 134 1.93 -18.01 -9.49
N VAL A 135 1.33 -19.05 -8.91
CA VAL A 135 1.29 -20.37 -9.54
C VAL A 135 0.51 -20.18 -10.85
N LYS A 136 1.24 -19.92 -11.95
CA LYS A 136 0.73 -20.14 -13.29
C LYS A 136 0.73 -21.65 -13.44
N ASP A 137 -0.45 -22.20 -13.70
CA ASP A 137 -0.72 -23.63 -13.77
C ASP A 137 0.49 -24.43 -14.26
N VAL A 138 1.00 -25.31 -13.39
CA VAL A 138 1.92 -26.35 -13.82
C VAL A 138 1.13 -27.18 -14.82
N LYS A 139 1.45 -27.03 -16.10
CA LYS A 139 0.88 -27.82 -17.18
C LYS A 139 1.15 -29.29 -16.82
N ALA A 140 0.09 -30.02 -16.48
CA ALA A 140 0.14 -31.46 -16.29
C ALA A 140 0.71 -32.06 -17.58
N HIS A 141 1.85 -32.75 -17.45
CA HIS A 141 2.42 -33.62 -18.46
C HIS A 141 2.22 -35.06 -18.01
#